data_AF-A0AAV1J6A2-F1
#
_entry.id   AF-A0AAV1J6A2-F1
#
_cell.length_a   1.000
_cell.length_b   1.000
_cell.length_c   1.000
_cell.angle_alpha   90.00
_cell.angle_beta   90.00
_cell.angle_gamma   90.00
#
_symmetry.space_group_name_H-M   'P 1'
#
loop_
_entity.id
_entity.type
_entity.pdbx_description
1 polymer ?
#
loop_
_entity_poly.entity_id
_entity_poly.type
_entity_poly.pdbx_seq_one_letter_code
_entity_poly.pdbx_strand_id
1 'polypeptide(L)'
;MKLCMGNVVATGFQKSIKPVAYFCIFYYIWGGRPRSIVSDVYSVYLEDPPLDSIINLLSSGIWIGLWFYASLFFISVNAMRAVFNIVLTEPMKFPIESDKNVNLCGALSQRSQFTGFLGAQDLKILAMTDPARRLQVFTLSQPGGHPRNWNNLLESCLIVIKEFNKELENINSDNQIVGIKEVSYRKPLIDSPASPIEFSRTIRNMAQSPQALDIKSLDKDNTENAFVVTIKQEFNNFLQRLCQKPGIHYFFGELTDTKLKFILLQAQPVMWTCEGLAQIVALSLNEDKYGVVQNDLPIVMAALINLKQNLEKLSKPGLVSRKQILNDGFAIRTKAALLSAVKRSIYKIVITFSKYINEIPFDSDIELAIQPFLVCKEA
;
A
#
# COMPACT_ATOMS: atom_id res chain seq x y z
N MET A 1 -0.03 -19.32 15.94
CA MET A 1 -0.64 -18.43 16.96
C MET A 1 0.14 -18.41 18.28
N LYS A 2 0.45 -19.56 18.90
CA LYS A 2 1.24 -19.62 20.17
C LYS A 2 2.60 -18.88 20.12
N LEU A 3 3.36 -19.05 19.04
CA LEU A 3 4.63 -18.34 18.81
C LEU A 3 4.46 -16.81 18.69
N CYS A 4 3.32 -16.35 18.16
CA CYS A 4 3.02 -14.93 18.03
C CYS A 4 2.70 -14.31 19.39
N MET A 5 1.88 -14.98 20.22
CA MET A 5 1.58 -14.52 21.57
C MET A 5 2.83 -14.44 22.46
N GLY A 6 3.68 -15.47 22.43
CA GLY A 6 4.95 -15.44 23.19
C GLY A 6 5.84 -14.27 22.79
N ASN A 7 5.92 -13.96 21.49
CA ASN A 7 6.69 -12.83 21.00
C ASN A 7 6.05 -11.47 21.37
N VAL A 8 4.72 -11.35 21.35
CA VAL A 8 4.02 -10.13 21.79
C VAL A 8 4.29 -9.84 23.26
N VAL A 9 4.24 -10.86 24.12
CA VAL A 9 4.50 -10.71 25.55
C VAL A 9 5.95 -10.32 25.80
N ALA A 10 6.90 -11.05 25.21
CA ALA A 10 8.34 -10.76 25.36
C ALA A 10 8.70 -9.34 24.87
N THR A 11 8.18 -8.93 23.71
CA THR A 11 8.41 -7.58 23.18
C THR A 11 7.75 -6.49 24.01
N GLY A 12 6.61 -6.77 24.65
CA GLY A 12 5.98 -5.85 25.59
C GLY A 12 6.86 -5.55 26.81
N PHE A 13 7.39 -6.60 27.46
CA PHE A 13 8.31 -6.46 28.59
C PHE A 13 9.64 -5.81 28.22
N GLN A 14 10.18 -6.07 27.02
CA GLN A 14 11.42 -5.43 26.58
C GLN A 14 11.22 -3.94 26.29
N LYS A 15 10.10 -3.57 25.65
CA LYS A 15 9.83 -2.18 25.28
C LYS A 15 9.45 -1.31 26.47
N SER A 16 8.92 -1.87 27.55
CA SER A 16 8.55 -1.13 28.76
C SER A 16 9.74 -0.66 29.59
N ILE A 17 10.92 -1.28 29.47
CA ILE A 17 12.11 -0.91 30.26
C ILE A 17 12.56 0.53 29.98
N LYS A 18 12.60 0.93 28.71
CA LYS A 18 13.06 2.28 28.31
C LYS A 18 12.19 3.43 28.88
N PRO A 19 10.86 3.44 28.70
CA PRO A 19 10.03 4.51 29.25
C PRO A 19 10.03 4.53 30.78
N VAL A 20 10.11 3.38 31.44
CA VAL A 20 10.25 3.31 32.90
C VAL A 20 11.57 3.92 33.34
N ALA A 21 12.68 3.60 32.66
CA ALA A 21 13.98 4.21 32.93
C ALA A 21 13.97 5.73 32.71
N TYR A 22 13.38 6.20 31.61
CA TYR A 22 13.23 7.64 31.35
C TYR A 22 12.37 8.33 32.42
N PHE A 23 11.28 7.71 32.84
CA PHE A 23 10.43 8.23 33.90
C PHE A 23 11.18 8.30 35.23
N CYS A 24 11.93 7.26 35.62
CA CYS A 24 12.74 7.27 36.83
C CYS A 24 13.81 8.36 36.82
N ILE A 25 14.49 8.57 35.68
CA ILE A 25 15.48 9.65 35.52
C ILE A 25 14.81 11.02 35.61
N PHE A 26 13.67 11.20 34.94
CA PHE A 26 12.93 12.46 34.97
C PHE A 26 12.40 12.77 36.37
N TYR A 27 11.83 11.77 37.04
CA TYR A 27 11.34 11.89 38.41
C TYR A 27 12.46 12.20 39.39
N TYR A 28 13.66 11.62 39.21
CA TYR A 28 14.83 11.97 40.02
C TYR A 28 15.22 13.45 39.89
N ILE A 29 15.17 14.01 38.67
CA ILE A 29 15.60 15.40 38.42
C ILE A 29 14.51 16.42 38.83
N TRP A 30 13.23 16.10 38.66
CA TRP A 30 12.13 17.07 38.77
C TRP A 30 11.03 16.68 39.78
N GLY A 31 10.99 15.44 40.25
CA GLY A 31 9.84 14.84 40.96
C GLY A 31 9.46 15.48 42.30
N GLY A 32 10.41 16.08 43.02
CA GLY A 32 10.14 16.77 44.29
C GLY A 32 9.24 18.00 44.13
N ARG A 33 9.35 18.75 43.02
CA ARG A 33 8.56 19.97 42.75
C ARG A 33 7.05 19.74 42.59
N PRO A 34 6.57 18.84 41.71
CA PRO A 34 5.14 18.58 41.59
C PRO A 34 4.58 17.99 42.88
N ARG A 35 5.36 17.19 43.62
CA ARG A 35 4.94 16.64 44.91
C ARG A 35 4.71 17.73 45.97
N SER A 36 5.60 18.71 46.08
CA SER A 36 5.42 19.82 47.02
C SER A 36 4.22 20.69 46.63
N ILE A 37 4.04 20.98 45.34
CA ILE A 37 2.88 21.75 44.84
C ILE A 37 1.56 21.03 45.16
N VAL A 38 1.48 19.71 44.94
CA VAL A 38 0.27 18.94 45.25
C VAL A 38 0.02 18.89 46.76
N SER A 39 1.07 18.72 47.57
CA SER A 39 0.96 18.76 49.04
C SER A 39 0.45 20.11 49.54
N ASP A 40 0.95 21.21 48.97
CA ASP A 40 0.58 22.57 49.36
C ASP A 40 -0.86 22.90 48.93
N VAL A 41 -1.27 22.49 47.73
CA VAL A 41 -2.64 22.74 47.21
C VAL A 41 -3.70 21.95 47.97
N TYR A 42 -3.42 20.69 48.31
CA TYR A 42 -4.41 19.82 48.97
C TYR A 42 -4.28 19.78 50.50
N SER A 43 -3.24 20.40 51.07
CA SER A 43 -2.95 20.36 52.52
C SER A 43 -2.89 18.93 53.08
N VAL A 44 -2.49 17.95 52.25
CA VAL A 44 -2.38 16.53 52.64
C VAL A 44 -0.94 16.27 53.07
N TYR A 45 -0.77 15.81 54.31
CA TYR A 45 0.52 15.33 54.80
C TYR A 45 0.81 13.96 54.19
N LEU A 46 1.74 13.90 53.24
CA LEU A 46 2.19 12.65 52.65
C LEU A 46 3.18 11.98 53.62
N GLU A 47 2.75 10.92 54.32
CA GLU A 47 3.56 10.17 55.29
C GLU A 47 4.80 9.50 54.66
N ASP A 48 4.76 9.18 53.37
CA ASP A 48 5.86 8.54 52.68
C ASP A 48 7.06 9.49 52.53
N PRO A 49 8.32 9.03 52.70
CA PRO A 49 9.48 9.87 52.43
C PRO A 49 9.52 10.29 50.95
N PRO A 50 10.09 11.47 50.62
CA PRO A 50 10.31 11.87 49.24
C PRO A 50 11.22 10.85 48.52
N LEU A 51 10.83 10.46 47.31
CA LEU A 51 11.56 9.51 46.46
C LEU A 51 12.78 10.16 45.76
N ASP A 52 13.30 11.26 46.29
CA ASP A 52 14.35 12.07 45.67
C ASP A 52 15.71 11.35 45.68
N SER A 53 15.87 10.32 46.53
CA SER A 53 17.04 9.46 46.55
C SER A 53 16.80 8.18 45.73
N ILE A 54 17.77 7.81 44.89
CA ILE A 54 17.74 6.57 44.08
C ILE A 54 17.52 5.32 44.94
N ILE A 55 18.08 5.31 46.16
CA ILE A 55 17.95 4.22 47.13
C ILE A 55 16.49 4.10 47.64
N ASN A 56 15.83 5.24 47.91
CA ASN A 56 14.43 5.26 48.35
C ASN A 56 13.49 4.85 47.22
N LEU A 57 13.76 5.29 45.99
CA LEU A 57 12.99 4.88 44.82
C LEU A 57 13.10 3.37 44.57
N LEU A 58 14.31 2.80 44.67
CA LEU A 58 14.53 1.37 44.48
C LEU A 58 13.92 0.53 45.63
N SER A 59 14.06 1.01 46.87
CA SER A 59 13.54 0.36 48.09
C SER A 59 12.00 0.36 48.16
N SER A 60 11.35 1.40 47.62
CA SER A 60 9.88 1.53 47.62
C SER A 60 9.15 0.45 46.80
N GLY A 61 9.82 -0.23 45.87
CA GLY A 61 9.19 -1.21 44.97
C GLY A 61 8.19 -0.64 43.96
N ILE A 62 7.89 0.67 44.01
CA ILE A 62 6.91 1.35 43.13
C ILE A 62 7.34 1.24 41.66
N TRP A 63 8.66 1.23 41.40
CA TRP A 63 9.22 1.07 40.05
C TRP A 63 8.88 -0.30 39.43
N ILE A 64 8.71 -1.36 40.24
CA ILE A 64 8.30 -2.69 39.77
C ILE A 64 6.84 -2.64 39.32
N GLY A 65 5.98 -2.01 40.14
CA GLY A 65 4.58 -1.77 39.78
C GLY A 65 4.46 -0.96 38.49
N LEU A 66 5.21 0.14 38.39
CA LEU A 66 5.26 0.98 37.19
C LEU A 66 5.73 0.19 35.96
N TRP A 67 6.77 -0.64 36.11
CA TRP A 67 7.24 -1.50 35.04
C TRP A 67 6.20 -2.54 34.62
N PHE A 68 5.47 -3.12 35.57
CA PHE A 68 4.40 -4.06 35.28
C PHE A 68 3.24 -3.39 34.53
N TYR A 69 2.79 -2.21 34.97
CA TYR A 69 1.74 -1.43 34.29
C TYR A 69 2.16 -1.00 32.88
N ALA A 70 3.39 -0.49 32.72
CA ALA A 70 3.93 -0.14 31.42
C ALA A 70 4.01 -1.36 30.50
N SER A 71 4.46 -2.51 31.03
CA SER A 71 4.50 -3.77 30.28
C SER A 71 3.11 -4.21 29.84
N LEU A 72 2.12 -4.17 30.73
CA LEU A 72 0.73 -4.52 30.41
C LEU A 72 0.17 -3.63 29.30
N PHE A 73 0.44 -2.33 29.34
CA PHE A 73 0.04 -1.39 28.28
C PHE A 73 0.70 -1.73 26.93
N PHE A 74 2.01 -1.99 26.88
CA PHE A 74 2.65 -2.37 25.62
C PHE A 74 2.17 -3.73 25.12
N ILE A 75 1.90 -4.69 26.01
CA ILE A 75 1.34 -5.98 25.65
C ILE A 75 -0.05 -5.78 25.04
N SER A 76 -0.92 -4.97 25.63
CA SER A 76 -2.27 -4.74 25.10
C SER A 76 -2.24 -4.05 23.73
N VAL A 77 -1.39 -3.05 23.53
CA VAL A 77 -1.22 -2.35 22.23
C VAL A 77 -0.64 -3.30 21.17
N ASN A 78 0.40 -4.08 21.50
CA ASN A 78 0.98 -5.02 20.55
C ASN A 78 0.01 -6.18 20.24
N ALA A 79 -0.76 -6.64 21.23
CA ALA A 79 -1.80 -7.65 21.04
C ALA A 79 -2.92 -7.12 20.13
N MET A 80 -3.39 -5.90 20.38
CA MET A 80 -4.35 -5.21 19.51
C MET A 80 -3.81 -5.14 18.08
N ARG A 81 -2.59 -4.65 17.87
CA ARG A 81 -1.95 -4.60 16.54
C ARG A 81 -1.86 -5.98 15.88
N ALA A 82 -1.52 -7.02 16.64
CA ALA A 82 -1.44 -8.39 16.13
C ALA A 82 -2.82 -8.92 15.69
N VAL A 83 -3.86 -8.70 16.51
CA VAL A 83 -5.24 -9.08 16.17
C VAL A 83 -5.72 -8.31 14.94
N PHE A 84 -5.52 -7.00 14.89
CA PHE A 84 -5.85 -6.18 13.71
C PHE A 84 -5.13 -6.69 12.47
N ASN A 85 -3.84 -6.98 12.55
CA ASN A 85 -3.10 -7.53 11.41
C ASN A 85 -3.66 -8.88 10.98
N ILE A 86 -3.99 -9.80 11.90
CA ILE A 86 -4.55 -11.11 11.54
C ILE A 86 -5.91 -10.95 10.85
N VAL A 87 -6.81 -10.14 11.44
CA VAL A 87 -8.16 -9.92 10.92
C VAL A 87 -8.10 -9.19 9.57
N LEU A 88 -7.26 -8.17 9.45
CA LEU A 88 -7.11 -7.44 8.19
C LEU A 88 -6.43 -8.31 7.12
N THR A 89 -5.39 -9.09 7.44
CA THR A 89 -4.67 -9.88 6.42
C THR A 89 -5.34 -11.18 6.04
N GLU A 90 -6.47 -11.54 6.65
CA GLU A 90 -7.22 -12.74 6.27
C GLU A 90 -7.66 -12.64 4.79
N PRO A 91 -7.44 -13.70 3.98
CA PRO A 91 -7.80 -13.68 2.56
C PRO A 91 -9.32 -13.60 2.41
N MET A 92 -9.78 -12.67 1.56
CA MET A 92 -11.20 -12.49 1.25
C MET A 92 -11.47 -12.96 -0.17
N LYS A 93 -12.55 -13.72 -0.37
CA LYS A 93 -12.97 -14.18 -1.70
C LYS A 93 -14.01 -13.22 -2.27
N PHE A 94 -13.70 -12.58 -3.40
CA PHE A 94 -14.62 -11.69 -4.10
C PHE A 94 -15.37 -12.44 -5.21
N PRO A 95 -16.69 -12.29 -5.34
CA PRO A 95 -17.41 -12.88 -6.46
C PRO A 95 -16.95 -12.26 -7.79
N ILE A 96 -16.92 -13.07 -8.86
CA ILE A 96 -16.55 -12.60 -10.21
C ILE A 96 -17.67 -11.72 -10.78
N GLU A 97 -18.90 -12.20 -10.68
CA GLU A 97 -20.12 -11.44 -10.99
C GLU A 97 -20.92 -11.21 -9.70
N SER A 98 -21.26 -9.96 -9.40
CA SER A 98 -22.20 -9.64 -8.33
C SER A 98 -22.82 -8.26 -8.55
N ASP A 99 -24.14 -8.18 -8.45
CA ASP A 99 -24.89 -6.91 -8.53
C ASP A 99 -25.04 -6.23 -7.16
N LYS A 100 -24.82 -6.96 -6.06
CA LYS A 100 -25.12 -6.50 -4.68
C LYS A 100 -23.88 -6.26 -3.83
N ASN A 101 -22.79 -6.99 -4.09
CA ASN A 101 -21.55 -6.91 -3.34
C ASN A 101 -20.43 -6.41 -4.25
N VAL A 102 -19.36 -5.86 -3.66
CA VAL A 102 -18.14 -5.53 -4.40
C VAL A 102 -17.60 -6.80 -5.09
N ASN A 103 -17.53 -6.75 -6.41
CA ASN A 103 -16.98 -7.81 -7.25
C ASN A 103 -15.45 -7.72 -7.28
N LEU A 104 -14.80 -8.76 -7.81
CA LEU A 104 -13.34 -8.82 -7.90
C LEU A 104 -12.75 -7.62 -8.67
N CYS A 105 -13.38 -7.25 -9.79
CA CYS A 105 -12.96 -6.12 -10.62
C CYS A 105 -13.07 -4.79 -9.86
N GLY A 106 -14.18 -4.55 -9.17
CA GLY A 106 -14.40 -3.35 -8.36
C GLY A 106 -13.47 -3.28 -7.15
N ALA A 107 -13.10 -4.42 -6.56
CA ALA A 107 -12.04 -4.46 -5.55
C ALA A 107 -10.69 -4.05 -6.15
N LEU A 108 -10.31 -4.57 -7.32
CA LEU A 108 -9.06 -4.23 -8.02
C LEU A 108 -8.99 -2.75 -8.42
N SER A 109 -10.13 -2.13 -8.77
CA SER A 109 -10.18 -0.69 -9.08
C SER A 109 -9.83 0.20 -7.89
N GLN A 110 -10.00 -0.27 -6.65
CA GLN A 110 -9.72 0.49 -5.42
C GLN A 110 -8.25 0.34 -4.97
N ARG A 111 -7.31 0.64 -5.87
CA ARG A 111 -5.86 0.39 -5.68
C ARG A 111 -5.25 1.01 -4.42
N SER A 112 -5.68 2.21 -4.03
CA SER A 112 -5.15 2.93 -2.86
C SER A 112 -5.77 2.48 -1.53
N GLN A 113 -6.81 1.64 -1.58
CA GLN A 113 -7.53 1.16 -0.41
C GLN A 113 -7.14 -0.27 -0.05
N PHE A 114 -7.42 -0.64 1.19
CA PHE A 114 -7.17 -1.99 1.69
C PHE A 114 -7.89 -3.09 0.87
N THR A 115 -9.06 -2.76 0.32
CA THR A 115 -9.85 -3.60 -0.58
C THR A 115 -9.10 -3.96 -1.86
N GLY A 116 -8.31 -3.04 -2.43
CA GLY A 116 -7.45 -3.33 -3.59
C GLY A 116 -6.35 -4.35 -3.31
N PHE A 117 -5.75 -4.30 -2.11
CA PHE A 117 -4.78 -5.31 -1.68
C PHE A 117 -5.42 -6.69 -1.57
N LEU A 118 -6.59 -6.78 -0.92
CA LEU A 118 -7.32 -8.04 -0.80
C LEU A 118 -7.79 -8.56 -2.16
N GLY A 119 -8.26 -7.68 -3.05
CA GLY A 119 -8.69 -8.04 -4.41
C GLY A 119 -7.54 -8.60 -5.25
N ALA A 120 -6.38 -7.96 -5.22
CA ALA A 120 -5.18 -8.46 -5.91
C ALA A 120 -4.68 -9.79 -5.31
N GLN A 121 -4.74 -9.94 -3.99
CA GLN A 121 -4.42 -11.20 -3.32
C GLN A 121 -5.38 -12.33 -3.74
N ASP A 122 -6.69 -12.05 -3.76
CA ASP A 122 -7.70 -13.01 -4.20
C ASP A 122 -7.53 -13.38 -5.66
N LEU A 123 -7.24 -12.42 -6.55
CA LEU A 123 -6.93 -12.68 -7.96
C LEU A 123 -5.79 -13.69 -8.10
N LYS A 124 -4.68 -13.49 -7.38
CA LYS A 124 -3.56 -14.42 -7.38
C LYS A 124 -3.96 -15.81 -6.88
N ILE A 125 -4.71 -15.89 -5.77
CA ILE A 125 -5.14 -17.16 -5.17
C ILE A 125 -6.11 -17.89 -6.12
N LEU A 126 -7.08 -17.18 -6.68
CA LEU A 126 -8.03 -17.66 -7.69
C LEU A 126 -7.27 -18.29 -8.87
N ALA A 127 -6.33 -17.54 -9.44
CA ALA A 127 -5.55 -17.97 -10.59
C ALA A 127 -4.76 -19.26 -10.31
N MET A 128 -4.23 -19.44 -9.10
CA MET A 128 -3.40 -20.59 -8.75
C MET A 128 -4.19 -21.82 -8.28
N THR A 129 -5.29 -21.64 -7.54
CA THR A 129 -5.87 -22.72 -6.72
C THR A 129 -7.30 -23.10 -7.06
N ASP A 130 -8.08 -22.21 -7.69
CA ASP A 130 -9.53 -22.41 -7.84
C ASP A 130 -9.95 -22.58 -9.32
N PRO A 131 -10.04 -23.83 -9.84
CA PRO A 131 -10.42 -24.08 -11.23
C PRO A 131 -11.88 -23.70 -11.52
N ALA A 132 -12.79 -23.82 -10.55
CA ALA A 132 -14.20 -23.52 -10.75
C ALA A 132 -14.42 -22.02 -10.97
N ARG A 133 -13.72 -21.18 -10.20
CA ARG A 133 -13.73 -19.72 -10.40
C ARG A 133 -13.03 -19.31 -11.70
N ARG A 134 -11.92 -19.95 -12.07
CA ARG A 134 -11.29 -19.68 -13.37
C ARG A 134 -12.21 -19.96 -14.55
N LEU A 135 -12.98 -21.04 -14.49
CA LEU A 135 -13.95 -21.35 -15.55
C LEU A 135 -14.97 -20.23 -15.73
N GLN A 136 -15.43 -19.58 -14.66
CA GLN A 136 -16.32 -18.40 -14.71
C GLN A 136 -15.66 -17.16 -15.31
N VAL A 137 -14.33 -17.04 -15.28
CA VAL A 137 -13.62 -15.98 -16.00
C VAL A 137 -13.70 -16.22 -17.51
N PHE A 138 -13.64 -17.49 -17.94
CA PHE A 138 -13.71 -17.88 -19.35
C PHE A 138 -15.14 -18.03 -19.89
N THR A 139 -16.19 -17.84 -19.08
CA THR A 139 -17.57 -17.96 -19.56
C THR A 139 -17.98 -16.77 -20.43
N LEU A 140 -18.77 -17.07 -21.47
CA LEU A 140 -19.39 -16.06 -22.32
C LEU A 140 -20.77 -15.67 -21.78
N SER A 141 -21.10 -14.38 -21.92
CA SER A 141 -22.42 -13.85 -21.57
C SER A 141 -23.52 -14.39 -22.52
N GLN A 142 -24.71 -14.61 -21.96
CA GLN A 142 -25.90 -15.00 -22.72
C GLN A 142 -27.01 -13.94 -22.56
N PRO A 143 -27.72 -13.54 -23.64
CA PRO A 143 -27.48 -13.84 -25.05
C PRO A 143 -26.40 -12.91 -25.65
N GLY A 144 -25.49 -13.43 -26.47
CA GLY A 144 -24.52 -12.61 -27.22
C GLY A 144 -23.09 -13.14 -27.30
N GLY A 145 -22.71 -14.13 -26.49
CA GLY A 145 -21.42 -14.79 -26.62
C GLY A 145 -20.21 -13.89 -26.32
N HIS A 146 -20.40 -12.76 -25.62
CA HIS A 146 -19.31 -11.85 -25.31
C HIS A 146 -18.60 -12.24 -24.01
N PRO A 147 -17.25 -12.26 -23.97
CA PRO A 147 -16.46 -12.62 -22.79
C PRO A 147 -16.34 -11.45 -21.80
N ARG A 148 -17.46 -11.03 -21.22
CA ARG A 148 -17.52 -9.84 -20.35
C ARG A 148 -16.65 -9.98 -19.09
N ASN A 149 -16.60 -11.17 -18.49
CA ASN A 149 -15.84 -11.40 -17.26
C ASN A 149 -14.34 -11.30 -17.50
N TRP A 150 -13.85 -11.92 -18.56
CA TRP A 150 -12.47 -11.78 -18.98
C TRP A 150 -12.12 -10.34 -19.32
N ASN A 151 -12.93 -9.66 -20.15
CA ASN A 151 -12.64 -8.28 -20.56
C ASN A 151 -12.59 -7.32 -19.37
N ASN A 152 -13.56 -7.40 -18.46
CA ASN A 152 -13.61 -6.56 -17.26
C ASN A 152 -12.40 -6.84 -16.34
N LEU A 153 -12.03 -8.11 -16.19
CA LEU A 153 -10.88 -8.50 -15.37
C LEU A 153 -9.57 -8.02 -16.00
N LEU A 154 -9.41 -8.24 -17.30
CA LEU A 154 -8.25 -7.81 -18.07
C LEU A 154 -8.10 -6.30 -17.99
N GLU A 155 -9.17 -5.55 -18.23
CA GLU A 155 -9.19 -4.08 -18.14
C GLU A 155 -8.76 -3.61 -16.74
N SER A 156 -9.34 -4.18 -15.68
CA SER A 156 -9.00 -3.84 -14.30
C SER A 156 -7.52 -4.13 -14.00
N CYS A 157 -6.99 -5.27 -14.44
CA CYS A 157 -5.59 -5.62 -14.26
C CYS A 157 -4.65 -4.69 -15.04
N LEU A 158 -5.01 -4.38 -16.29
CA LEU A 158 -4.24 -3.48 -17.14
C LEU A 158 -4.23 -2.05 -16.60
N ILE A 159 -5.33 -1.56 -16.02
CA ILE A 159 -5.37 -0.25 -15.35
C ILE A 159 -4.37 -0.22 -14.21
N VAL A 160 -4.39 -1.22 -13.31
CA VAL A 160 -3.46 -1.32 -12.17
C VAL A 160 -1.99 -1.31 -12.64
N ILE A 161 -1.67 -2.09 -13.67
CA ILE A 161 -0.30 -2.19 -14.22
C ILE A 161 0.11 -0.88 -14.92
N LYS A 162 -0.73 -0.33 -15.79
CA LYS A 162 -0.43 0.86 -16.59
C LYS A 162 -0.33 2.11 -15.72
N GLU A 163 -1.19 2.26 -14.72
CA GLU A 163 -1.14 3.39 -13.80
C GLU A 163 0.14 3.35 -12.95
N PHE A 164 0.51 2.18 -12.42
CA PHE A 164 1.79 2.02 -11.69
C PHE A 164 2.97 2.34 -12.61
N ASN A 165 2.92 1.87 -13.86
CA ASN A 165 3.96 2.13 -14.84
C ASN A 165 4.08 3.62 -15.18
N LYS A 166 2.95 4.33 -15.31
CA LYS A 166 2.91 5.78 -15.54
C LYS A 166 3.48 6.57 -14.37
N GLU A 167 3.17 6.17 -13.14
CA GLU A 167 3.75 6.77 -11.92
C GLU A 167 5.27 6.58 -11.89
N LEU A 168 5.74 5.40 -12.29
CA LEU A 168 7.16 5.07 -12.39
C LEU A 168 7.88 5.88 -13.47
N GLU A 169 7.24 6.05 -14.62
CA GLU A 169 7.74 6.89 -15.72
C GLU A 169 7.83 8.35 -15.31
N ASN A 170 6.81 8.89 -14.62
CA ASN A 170 6.85 10.26 -14.12
C ASN A 170 8.07 10.50 -13.21
N ILE A 171 8.39 9.56 -12.30
CA ILE A 171 9.59 9.66 -11.46
C ILE A 171 10.87 9.63 -12.32
N ASN A 172 10.91 8.78 -13.35
CA ASN A 172 12.06 8.70 -14.24
C ASN A 172 12.26 10.01 -15.03
N SER A 173 11.19 10.66 -15.48
CA SER A 173 11.22 11.94 -16.18
C SER A 173 11.59 13.10 -15.27
N ASP A 174 11.00 13.18 -14.07
CA ASP A 174 11.29 14.24 -13.10
C ASP A 174 12.79 14.23 -12.71
N ASN A 175 13.40 13.06 -12.61
CA ASN A 175 14.83 12.92 -12.32
C ASN A 175 15.76 13.25 -13.51
N GLN A 176 15.29 13.16 -14.76
CA GLN A 176 16.05 13.64 -15.93
C GLN A 176 16.02 15.17 -16.04
N ILE A 177 14.93 15.81 -15.61
CA ILE A 177 14.73 17.27 -15.68
C ILE A 177 15.59 18.01 -14.65
N VAL A 178 16.12 17.35 -13.60
CA VAL A 178 17.07 17.99 -12.67
C VAL A 178 18.39 18.40 -13.35
N GLY A 179 18.66 17.94 -14.58
CA GLY A 179 19.79 18.39 -15.41
C GLY A 179 19.56 19.68 -16.22
N ILE A 180 18.33 20.14 -16.43
CA ILE A 180 18.04 21.36 -17.21
C ILE A 180 16.84 22.10 -16.60
N LYS A 181 17.09 23.35 -16.23
CA LYS A 181 16.25 24.31 -15.51
C LYS A 181 14.76 24.36 -15.90
N GLU A 182 13.98 24.72 -14.87
CA GLU A 182 12.70 25.48 -14.85
C GLU A 182 11.35 24.74 -14.96
N VAL A 183 10.74 24.64 -13.77
CA VAL A 183 9.32 24.74 -13.39
C VAL A 183 8.30 24.84 -14.54
N SER A 184 7.62 23.74 -14.81
CA SER A 184 6.35 23.72 -15.53
C SER A 184 5.20 23.42 -14.55
N TYR A 185 4.29 24.37 -14.43
CA TYR A 185 3.06 24.25 -13.64
C TYR A 185 2.20 23.09 -14.16
N ARG A 186 2.02 22.04 -13.37
CA ARG A 186 0.97 21.02 -13.61
C ARG A 186 -0.23 21.29 -12.70
N LYS A 187 -1.41 21.40 -13.33
CA LYS A 187 -2.73 21.53 -12.69
C LYS A 187 -2.97 20.36 -11.71
N PRO A 188 -3.64 20.60 -10.57
CA PRO A 188 -4.10 19.52 -9.71
C PRO A 188 -5.18 18.72 -10.44
N LEU A 189 -5.04 17.39 -10.39
CA LEU A 189 -6.07 16.44 -10.78
C LEU A 189 -7.33 16.75 -9.95
N ILE A 190 -8.40 17.15 -10.63
CA ILE A 190 -9.74 17.25 -10.05
C ILE A 190 -10.26 15.82 -10.04
N ASP A 191 -10.17 15.15 -8.89
CA ASP A 191 -10.99 13.97 -8.62
C ASP A 191 -12.45 14.40 -8.70
N SER A 192 -13.18 13.83 -9.65
CA SER A 192 -14.64 13.91 -9.64
C SER A 192 -15.18 13.23 -8.39
N PRO A 193 -16.22 13.77 -7.75
CA PRO A 193 -16.81 13.15 -6.58
C PRO A 193 -17.40 11.80 -7.00
N ALA A 194 -16.73 10.71 -6.61
CA ALA A 194 -17.32 9.39 -6.68
C ALA A 194 -18.57 9.40 -5.79
N SER A 195 -19.74 9.12 -6.38
CA SER A 195 -20.98 8.87 -5.67
C SER A 195 -20.75 7.89 -4.52
N PRO A 196 -21.39 8.06 -3.35
CA PRO A 196 -21.28 7.08 -2.29
C PRO A 196 -21.95 5.78 -2.76
N ILE A 197 -21.13 4.80 -3.15
CA ILE A 197 -21.59 3.44 -3.36
C ILE A 197 -21.97 2.91 -1.97
N GLU A 198 -23.25 2.64 -1.76
CA GLU A 198 -23.75 2.01 -0.54
C GLU A 198 -23.08 0.65 -0.34
N PHE A 199 -22.24 0.57 0.69
CA PHE A 199 -21.57 -0.65 1.11
C PHE A 199 -22.56 -1.61 1.79
N SER A 200 -23.37 -2.33 1.01
CA SER A 200 -24.23 -3.41 1.53
C SER A 200 -23.46 -4.72 1.73
N ARG A 201 -22.41 -4.69 2.57
CA ARG A 201 -21.96 -5.78 3.46
C ARG A 201 -20.59 -5.46 4.05
N THR A 202 -20.58 -5.19 5.35
CA THR A 202 -19.62 -5.71 6.35
C THR A 202 -18.20 -5.97 5.85
N ILE A 203 -17.51 -4.97 5.32
CA ILE A 203 -16.06 -5.06 5.13
C ILE A 203 -15.41 -4.75 6.47
N ARG A 204 -15.26 -5.78 7.32
CA ARG A 204 -14.48 -5.73 8.57
C ARG A 204 -14.66 -4.42 9.36
N ASN A 205 -15.90 -4.01 9.57
CA ASN A 205 -16.23 -2.85 10.40
C ASN A 205 -15.87 -3.20 11.85
N MET A 206 -14.66 -2.85 12.28
CA MET A 206 -14.21 -3.00 13.67
C MET A 206 -14.74 -1.88 14.58
N ALA A 207 -15.45 -0.91 14.00
CA ALA A 207 -16.31 0.02 14.69
C ALA A 207 -17.60 0.16 13.86
N GLN A 208 -18.76 0.14 14.52
CA GLN A 208 -19.93 0.77 13.94
C GLN A 208 -19.57 2.25 13.84
N SER A 209 -19.49 2.80 12.63
CA SER A 209 -19.53 4.26 12.53
C SER A 209 -20.80 4.70 13.24
N PRO A 210 -20.76 5.65 14.20
CA PRO A 210 -22.00 6.25 14.66
C PRO A 210 -22.74 6.66 13.39
N GLN A 211 -24.00 6.23 13.26
CA GLN A 211 -24.88 6.80 12.25
C GLN A 211 -24.73 8.31 12.41
N ALA A 212 -24.07 8.94 11.44
CA ALA A 212 -23.98 10.37 11.41
C ALA A 212 -25.43 10.82 11.51
N LEU A 213 -25.77 11.48 12.61
CA LEU A 213 -27.03 12.20 12.69
C LEU A 213 -27.07 13.01 11.41
N ASP A 214 -28.07 12.71 10.56
CA ASP A 214 -28.32 13.45 9.34
C ASP A 214 -28.37 14.92 9.74
N ILE A 215 -27.26 15.62 9.55
CA ILE A 215 -27.26 17.07 9.47
C ILE A 215 -27.97 17.29 8.15
N LYS A 216 -29.29 17.40 8.28
CA LYS A 216 -30.22 17.88 7.27
C LYS A 216 -29.47 18.93 6.46
N SER A 217 -29.12 18.58 5.24
CA SER A 217 -28.48 19.48 4.30
C SER A 217 -29.41 20.67 4.14
N LEU A 218 -29.11 21.74 4.87
CA LEU A 218 -29.65 23.06 4.58
C LEU A 218 -29.05 23.46 3.24
N ASP A 219 -29.88 23.25 2.23
CA ASP A 219 -29.72 23.76 0.90
C ASP A 219 -29.46 25.27 0.97
N LYS A 220 -28.45 25.72 0.21
CA LYS A 220 -28.19 27.10 -0.20
C LYS A 220 -27.85 28.13 0.90
N ASP A 221 -26.54 28.42 0.98
CA ASP A 221 -26.09 29.77 0.62
C ASP A 221 -24.76 29.71 -0.15
N ASN A 222 -24.81 30.13 -1.42
CA ASN A 222 -23.70 30.10 -2.39
C ASN A 222 -22.58 31.12 -2.09
N THR A 223 -22.64 31.81 -0.95
CA THR A 223 -21.78 32.94 -0.59
C THR A 223 -20.57 32.53 0.28
N GLU A 224 -20.65 31.45 1.05
CA GLU A 224 -19.55 31.00 1.92
C GLU A 224 -18.49 30.17 1.19
N ASN A 225 -18.86 29.47 0.11
CA ASN A 225 -17.94 28.65 -0.68
C ASN A 225 -16.88 29.48 -1.42
N ALA A 226 -17.20 30.72 -1.82
CA ALA A 226 -16.23 31.60 -2.48
C ALA A 226 -15.12 31.99 -1.51
N PHE A 227 -15.46 32.39 -0.28
CA PHE A 227 -14.48 32.81 0.72
C PHE A 227 -13.58 31.65 1.18
N VAL A 228 -14.14 30.45 1.38
CA VAL A 228 -13.36 29.25 1.73
C VAL A 228 -12.44 28.81 0.57
N VAL A 229 -12.91 28.89 -0.68
CA VAL A 229 -12.08 28.60 -1.86
C VAL A 229 -10.99 29.65 -2.04
N THR A 230 -11.29 30.93 -1.84
CA THR A 230 -10.30 32.03 -1.90
C THR A 230 -9.27 31.90 -0.79
N ILE A 231 -9.66 31.60 0.45
CA ILE A 231 -8.72 31.34 1.56
C ILE A 231 -7.86 30.11 1.27
N LYS A 232 -8.44 29.03 0.73
CA LYS A 232 -7.69 27.82 0.39
C LYS A 232 -6.67 28.08 -0.73
N GLN A 233 -7.03 28.91 -1.71
CA GLN A 233 -6.13 29.32 -2.79
C GLN A 233 -5.03 30.25 -2.27
N GLU A 234 -5.35 31.23 -1.44
CA GLU A 234 -4.39 32.11 -0.76
C GLU A 234 -3.42 31.32 0.13
N PHE A 235 -3.93 30.35 0.89
CA PHE A 235 -3.14 29.49 1.76
C PHE A 235 -2.24 28.53 0.97
N ASN A 236 -2.71 27.97 -0.14
CA ASN A 236 -1.89 27.18 -1.05
C ASN A 236 -0.80 28.02 -1.71
N ASN A 237 -1.12 29.24 -2.15
CA ASN A 237 -0.14 30.18 -2.70
C ASN A 237 0.87 30.64 -1.65
N PHE A 238 0.44 30.82 -0.40
CA PHE A 238 1.30 31.15 0.74
C PHE A 238 2.21 29.98 1.10
N LEU A 239 1.69 28.75 1.21
CA LEU A 239 2.47 27.53 1.37
C LEU A 239 3.49 27.38 0.26
N GLN A 240 3.10 27.64 -0.99
CA GLN A 240 4.01 27.57 -2.13
C GLN A 240 5.15 28.60 -2.03
N ARG A 241 4.87 29.83 -1.57
CA ARG A 241 5.90 30.84 -1.29
C ARG A 241 6.76 30.50 -0.07
N LEU A 242 6.19 29.85 0.94
CA LEU A 242 6.89 29.41 2.14
C LEU A 242 7.87 28.28 1.80
N CYS A 243 7.41 27.30 1.01
CA CYS A 243 8.19 26.14 0.53
C CYS A 243 9.27 26.49 -0.50
N GLN A 244 9.28 27.71 -1.05
CA GLN A 244 10.34 28.23 -1.92
C GLN A 244 11.55 28.78 -1.14
N LYS A 245 11.45 28.99 0.18
CA LYS A 245 12.60 29.41 1.01
C LYS A 245 13.56 28.23 1.23
N PRO A 246 14.89 28.40 1.08
CA PRO A 246 15.86 27.29 1.07
C PRO A 246 15.86 26.45 2.36
N GLY A 247 15.55 27.03 3.52
CA GLY A 247 15.44 26.29 4.79
C GLY A 247 14.12 25.51 4.95
N ILE A 248 13.01 26.03 4.43
CA ILE A 248 11.68 25.38 4.50
C ILE A 248 11.55 24.35 3.37
N HIS A 249 12.16 24.57 2.21
CA HIS A 249 12.29 23.58 1.15
C HIS A 249 13.06 22.33 1.60
N TYR A 250 14.02 22.46 2.52
CA TYR A 250 14.69 21.29 3.07
C TYR A 250 13.77 20.44 3.98
N PHE A 251 12.87 21.08 4.74
CA PHE A 251 11.94 20.38 5.64
C PHE A 251 10.61 19.98 4.98
N PHE A 252 10.14 20.73 3.98
CA PHE A 252 8.83 20.61 3.34
C PHE A 252 8.89 20.49 1.81
N GLY A 253 10.07 20.51 1.21
CA GLY A 253 10.24 20.18 -0.20
C GLY A 253 9.89 18.72 -0.42
N GLU A 254 9.11 18.45 -1.47
CA GLU A 254 8.77 17.10 -1.87
C GLU A 254 10.05 16.39 -2.34
N LEU A 255 10.64 15.60 -1.45
CA LEU A 255 11.82 14.82 -1.77
C LEU A 255 11.37 13.71 -2.72
N THR A 256 11.81 13.74 -3.97
CA THR A 256 11.47 12.72 -5.00
C THR A 256 11.73 11.29 -4.52
N ASP A 257 12.68 11.12 -3.60
CA ASP A 257 12.98 9.87 -2.89
C ASP A 257 11.80 9.35 -2.05
N THR A 258 11.00 10.23 -1.42
CA THR A 258 9.81 9.82 -0.65
C THR A 258 8.69 9.33 -1.55
N LYS A 259 8.52 9.95 -2.71
CA LYS A 259 7.53 9.55 -3.73
C LYS A 259 7.84 8.18 -4.31
N LEU A 260 9.10 7.92 -4.66
CA LEU A 260 9.52 6.59 -5.13
C LEU A 260 9.31 5.53 -4.04
N LYS A 261 9.66 5.84 -2.78
CA LYS A 261 9.44 4.93 -1.66
C LYS A 261 7.95 4.61 -1.47
N PHE A 262 7.08 5.62 -1.58
CA PHE A 262 5.64 5.44 -1.50
C PHE A 262 5.11 4.53 -2.60
N ILE A 263 5.53 4.74 -3.85
CA ILE A 263 5.12 3.89 -4.98
C ILE A 263 5.62 2.45 -4.80
N LEU A 264 6.86 2.26 -4.35
CA LEU A 264 7.38 0.92 -4.06
C LEU A 264 6.65 0.22 -2.90
N LEU A 265 6.18 0.96 -1.88
CA LEU A 265 5.32 0.40 -0.82
C LEU A 265 3.98 -0.11 -1.39
N GLN A 266 3.47 0.54 -2.44
CA GLN A 266 2.27 0.14 -3.16
C GLN A 266 2.52 -0.88 -4.29
N ALA A 267 3.72 -1.45 -4.40
CA ALA A 267 4.02 -2.43 -5.44
C ALA A 267 3.34 -3.79 -5.22
N GLN A 268 3.00 -4.15 -3.97
CA GLN A 268 2.52 -5.49 -3.62
C GLN A 268 1.24 -5.92 -4.39
N PRO A 269 0.18 -5.08 -4.52
CA PRO A 269 -0.98 -5.42 -5.34
C PRO A 269 -0.65 -5.58 -6.82
N VAL A 270 0.28 -4.77 -7.34
CA VAL A 270 0.74 -4.85 -8.74
C VAL A 270 1.47 -6.19 -8.97
N MET A 271 2.32 -6.61 -8.04
CA MET A 271 2.98 -7.92 -8.09
C MET A 271 1.96 -9.06 -8.17
N TRP A 272 0.97 -9.07 -7.27
CA TRP A 272 -0.06 -10.10 -7.27
C TRP A 272 -0.94 -10.06 -8.52
N THR A 273 -1.22 -8.87 -9.05
CA THR A 273 -1.97 -8.69 -10.29
C THR A 273 -1.21 -9.25 -11.49
N CYS A 274 0.09 -8.96 -11.62
CA CYS A 274 0.93 -9.53 -12.68
C CYS A 274 0.99 -11.06 -12.58
N GLU A 275 1.23 -11.60 -11.38
CA GLU A 275 1.30 -13.06 -11.17
C GLU A 275 -0.04 -13.74 -11.43
N GLY A 276 -1.15 -13.15 -10.97
CA GLY A 276 -2.50 -13.66 -11.19
C GLY A 276 -2.88 -13.63 -12.67
N LEU A 277 -2.66 -12.51 -13.35
CA LEU A 277 -2.95 -12.36 -14.78
C LEU A 277 -2.14 -13.35 -15.62
N ALA A 278 -0.83 -13.45 -15.39
CA ALA A 278 0.02 -14.38 -16.14
C ALA A 278 -0.35 -15.85 -15.88
N GLN A 279 -0.82 -16.17 -14.67
CA GLN A 279 -1.30 -17.51 -14.35
C GLN A 279 -2.62 -17.84 -15.06
N ILE A 280 -3.57 -16.91 -15.13
CA ILE A 280 -4.83 -17.10 -15.87
C ILE A 280 -4.54 -17.27 -17.36
N VAL A 281 -3.68 -16.41 -17.92
CA VAL A 281 -3.25 -16.49 -19.32
C VAL A 281 -2.52 -17.80 -19.63
N ALA A 282 -1.66 -18.29 -18.75
CA ALA A 282 -1.01 -19.58 -18.96
C ALA A 282 -2.00 -20.76 -18.89
N LEU A 283 -3.02 -20.68 -18.03
CA LEU A 283 -4.02 -21.74 -17.92
C LEU A 283 -5.07 -21.70 -19.03
N SER A 284 -5.25 -20.55 -19.70
CA SER A 284 -6.20 -20.43 -20.80
C SER A 284 -5.91 -21.40 -21.95
N LEU A 285 -4.65 -21.78 -22.17
CA LEU A 285 -4.29 -22.75 -23.21
C LEU A 285 -5.03 -24.10 -23.05
N ASN A 286 -5.33 -24.49 -21.81
CA ASN A 286 -6.01 -25.76 -21.51
C ASN A 286 -7.48 -25.56 -21.09
N GLU A 287 -7.80 -24.47 -20.39
CA GLU A 287 -9.09 -24.25 -19.75
C GLU A 287 -10.04 -23.34 -20.56
N ASP A 288 -9.52 -22.50 -21.47
CA ASP A 288 -10.32 -21.58 -22.30
C ASP A 288 -10.81 -22.29 -23.57
N LYS A 289 -12.10 -22.64 -23.58
CA LYS A 289 -12.76 -23.31 -24.72
C LYS A 289 -12.95 -22.41 -25.93
N TYR A 290 -12.94 -21.09 -25.74
CA TYR A 290 -13.29 -20.10 -26.78
C TYR A 290 -12.06 -19.37 -27.33
N GLY A 291 -10.90 -19.52 -26.69
CA GLY A 291 -9.64 -18.91 -27.12
C GLY A 291 -9.63 -17.38 -27.02
N VAL A 292 -10.56 -16.79 -26.28
CA VAL A 292 -10.66 -15.32 -26.14
C VAL A 292 -9.38 -14.75 -25.53
N VAL A 293 -8.85 -15.41 -24.49
CA VAL A 293 -7.66 -14.93 -23.78
C VAL A 293 -6.42 -14.91 -24.67
N GLN A 294 -6.38 -15.78 -25.67
CA GLN A 294 -5.26 -15.89 -26.61
C GLN A 294 -5.20 -14.69 -27.56
N ASN A 295 -6.36 -14.11 -27.91
CA ASN A 295 -6.42 -12.90 -28.74
C ASN A 295 -5.85 -11.67 -28.01
N ASP A 296 -6.03 -11.58 -26.69
CA ASP A 296 -5.56 -10.45 -25.88
C ASP A 296 -4.12 -10.63 -25.35
N LEU A 297 -3.49 -11.76 -25.69
CA LEU A 297 -2.14 -12.09 -25.24
C LEU A 297 -1.08 -11.03 -25.61
N PRO A 298 -1.07 -10.43 -26.83
CA PRO A 298 -0.13 -9.36 -27.17
C PRO A 298 -0.26 -8.15 -26.23
N ILE A 299 -1.49 -7.78 -25.88
CA ILE A 299 -1.78 -6.62 -25.01
C ILE A 299 -1.23 -6.87 -23.59
N VAL A 300 -1.46 -8.07 -23.06
CA VAL A 300 -0.93 -8.47 -21.74
C VAL A 300 0.60 -8.46 -21.74
N MET A 301 1.20 -9.04 -22.78
CA MET A 301 2.65 -9.14 -22.91
C MET A 301 3.31 -7.75 -23.03
N ALA A 302 2.74 -6.86 -23.83
CA ALA A 302 3.18 -5.48 -23.96
C ALA A 302 3.18 -4.75 -22.61
N ALA A 303 2.11 -4.89 -21.82
CA ALA A 303 1.99 -4.25 -20.51
C ALA A 303 3.06 -4.76 -19.53
N LEU A 304 3.32 -6.07 -19.49
CA LEU A 304 4.33 -6.67 -18.62
C LEU A 304 5.77 -6.28 -19.02
N ILE A 305 6.06 -6.24 -20.32
CA ILE A 305 7.37 -5.86 -20.83
C ILE A 305 7.66 -4.38 -20.59
N ASN A 306 6.68 -3.49 -20.84
CA ASN A 306 6.82 -2.07 -20.54
C ASN A 306 7.11 -1.83 -19.06
N LEU A 307 6.38 -2.52 -18.17
CA LEU A 307 6.63 -2.46 -16.73
C LEU A 307 8.04 -2.97 -16.38
N LYS A 308 8.48 -4.11 -16.95
CA LYS A 308 9.85 -4.64 -16.75
C LYS A 308 10.91 -3.62 -17.18
N GLN A 309 10.77 -3.05 -18.39
CA GLN A 309 11.75 -2.11 -18.93
C GLN A 309 11.87 -0.86 -18.05
N ASN A 310 10.76 -0.29 -17.59
CA ASN A 310 10.77 0.87 -16.71
C ASN A 310 11.33 0.57 -15.31
N LEU A 311 11.08 -0.63 -14.77
CA LEU A 311 11.72 -1.08 -13.53
C LEU A 311 13.23 -1.31 -13.69
N GLU A 312 13.69 -1.79 -14.85
CA GLU A 312 15.11 -1.96 -15.16
C GLU A 312 15.82 -0.61 -15.37
N LYS A 313 15.15 0.41 -15.92
CA LYS A 313 15.68 1.78 -15.99
C LYS A 313 16.04 2.32 -14.60
N LEU A 314 15.22 2.06 -13.58
CA LEU A 314 15.53 2.40 -12.18
C LEU A 314 16.77 1.67 -11.64
N SER A 315 17.18 0.55 -12.24
CA SER A 315 18.31 -0.28 -11.80
C SER A 315 19.63 0.10 -12.46
N LYS A 316 19.62 0.92 -13.53
CA LYS A 316 20.85 1.36 -14.19
C LYS A 316 21.67 2.28 -13.25
N PRO A 317 22.95 1.97 -12.98
CA PRO A 317 23.76 2.63 -11.96
C PRO A 317 24.22 4.08 -12.26
N GLY A 318 23.66 4.76 -13.26
CA GLY A 318 24.09 6.11 -13.65
C GLY A 318 23.00 7.17 -13.79
N LEU A 319 21.72 6.84 -13.55
CA LEU A 319 20.57 7.71 -13.87
C LEU A 319 19.73 8.14 -12.67
N VAL A 320 20.08 7.71 -11.46
CA VAL A 320 19.35 8.06 -10.23
C VAL A 320 20.38 8.54 -9.21
N SER A 321 20.15 9.69 -8.58
CA SER A 321 20.91 10.18 -7.42
C SER A 321 20.83 9.18 -6.27
N ARG A 322 21.64 8.12 -6.37
CA ARG A 322 21.51 6.88 -5.61
C ARG A 322 22.18 6.97 -4.24
N LYS A 323 22.12 8.10 -3.53
CA LYS A 323 22.69 8.18 -2.17
C LYS A 323 21.68 7.86 -1.06
N GLN A 324 20.37 7.87 -1.34
CA GLN A 324 19.35 7.67 -0.28
C GLN A 324 18.51 6.38 -0.41
N ILE A 325 18.28 5.84 -1.61
CA ILE A 325 17.70 4.48 -1.80
C ILE A 325 18.60 3.39 -1.20
N LEU A 326 19.90 3.64 -1.10
CA LEU A 326 20.88 2.74 -0.48
C LEU A 326 20.67 2.54 1.03
N ASN A 327 19.90 3.41 1.72
CA ASN A 327 19.68 3.32 3.16
C ASN A 327 18.39 2.59 3.57
N ASP A 328 17.45 2.36 2.65
CA ASP A 328 16.21 1.64 2.96
C ASP A 328 16.19 0.24 2.35
N GLY A 329 16.64 -0.74 3.13
CA GLY A 329 16.67 -2.14 2.73
C GLY A 329 15.29 -2.69 2.33
N PHE A 330 14.19 -2.09 2.80
CA PHE A 330 12.85 -2.52 2.43
C PHE A 330 12.51 -2.15 0.98
N ALA A 331 12.81 -0.93 0.54
CA ALA A 331 12.54 -0.46 -0.82
C ALA A 331 13.32 -1.26 -1.86
N ILE A 332 14.60 -1.56 -1.57
CA ILE A 332 15.45 -2.39 -2.43
C ILE A 332 14.85 -3.79 -2.59
N ARG A 333 14.48 -4.43 -1.48
CA ARG A 333 13.87 -5.77 -1.49
C ARG A 333 12.55 -5.78 -2.27
N THR A 334 11.69 -4.80 -2.03
CA THR A 334 10.37 -4.72 -2.68
C THR A 334 10.50 -4.50 -4.18
N LYS A 335 11.42 -3.62 -4.61
CA LYS A 335 11.73 -3.43 -6.03
C LYS A 335 12.28 -4.71 -6.67
N ALA A 336 13.25 -5.38 -6.03
CA ALA A 336 13.82 -6.62 -6.54
C ALA A 336 12.76 -7.74 -6.63
N ALA A 337 11.87 -7.81 -5.64
CA ALA A 337 10.75 -8.74 -5.63
C ALA A 337 9.77 -8.45 -6.78
N LEU A 338 9.40 -7.18 -7.01
CA LEU A 338 8.54 -6.78 -8.12
C LEU A 338 9.17 -7.13 -9.48
N LEU A 339 10.44 -6.80 -9.69
CA LEU A 339 11.14 -7.14 -10.92
C LEU A 339 11.17 -8.65 -11.16
N SER A 340 11.43 -9.43 -10.10
CA SER A 340 11.45 -10.89 -10.17
C SER A 340 10.07 -11.47 -10.47
N ALA A 341 9.00 -10.91 -9.87
CA ALA A 341 7.62 -11.32 -10.12
C ALA A 341 7.20 -11.06 -11.58
N VAL A 342 7.53 -9.89 -12.14
CA VAL A 342 7.26 -9.56 -13.54
C VAL A 342 8.05 -10.48 -14.48
N LYS A 343 9.35 -10.70 -14.24
CA LYS A 343 10.17 -11.64 -15.03
C LYS A 343 9.59 -13.06 -15.00
N ARG A 344 9.19 -13.54 -13.82
CA ARG A 344 8.56 -14.86 -13.67
C ARG A 344 7.23 -14.96 -14.42
N SER A 345 6.44 -13.89 -14.40
CA SER A 345 5.15 -13.80 -15.11
C SER A 345 5.35 -13.88 -16.62
N ILE A 346 6.30 -13.12 -17.17
CA ILE A 346 6.68 -13.18 -18.60
C ILE A 346 7.19 -14.58 -18.95
N TYR A 347 8.17 -15.11 -18.19
CA TYR A 347 8.75 -16.42 -18.46
C TYR A 347 7.70 -17.54 -18.45
N LYS A 348 6.74 -17.47 -17.53
CA LYS A 348 5.63 -18.43 -17.47
C LYS A 348 4.79 -18.41 -18.74
N ILE A 349 4.38 -17.22 -19.20
CA ILE A 349 3.60 -17.08 -20.43
C ILE A 349 4.43 -17.59 -21.62
N VAL A 350 5.70 -17.17 -21.73
CA VAL A 350 6.59 -17.57 -22.83
C VAL A 350 6.80 -19.08 -22.88
N ILE A 351 7.01 -19.76 -21.75
CA ILE A 351 7.11 -21.22 -21.71
C ILE A 351 5.83 -21.88 -22.21
N THR A 352 4.68 -21.44 -21.71
CA THR A 352 3.39 -22.05 -22.02
C THR A 352 3.04 -21.89 -23.50
N PHE A 353 3.26 -20.71 -24.07
CA PHE A 353 2.96 -20.40 -25.47
C PHE A 353 4.13 -20.62 -26.42
N SER A 354 5.26 -21.18 -25.96
CA SER A 354 6.49 -21.29 -26.75
C SER A 354 6.33 -21.98 -28.12
N LYS A 355 5.37 -22.91 -28.26
CA LYS A 355 5.11 -23.61 -29.53
C LYS A 355 4.36 -22.74 -30.54
N TYR A 356 3.59 -21.77 -30.06
CA TYR A 356 2.69 -20.91 -30.83
C TYR A 356 3.20 -19.46 -30.88
N ILE A 357 4.40 -19.19 -30.34
CA ILE A 357 4.89 -17.83 -30.12
C ILE A 357 5.14 -17.07 -31.44
N ASN A 358 5.44 -17.81 -32.51
CA ASN A 358 5.66 -17.25 -33.85
C ASN A 358 4.35 -16.99 -34.60
N GLU A 359 3.22 -17.49 -34.11
CA GLU A 359 1.89 -17.32 -34.73
C GLU A 359 1.11 -16.16 -34.09
N ILE A 360 1.58 -15.66 -32.96
CA ILE A 360 0.96 -14.56 -32.23
C ILE A 360 1.52 -13.23 -32.77
N PRO A 361 0.67 -12.26 -33.14
CA PRO A 361 1.12 -10.97 -33.66
C PRO A 361 1.69 -10.12 -32.51
N PHE A 362 3.01 -10.15 -32.35
CA PHE A 362 3.72 -9.26 -31.43
C PHE A 362 4.31 -8.07 -32.18
N ASP A 363 4.46 -6.93 -31.49
CA ASP A 363 5.24 -5.82 -32.02
C ASP A 363 6.75 -6.20 -32.05
N SER A 364 7.49 -5.69 -33.02
CA SER A 364 8.93 -5.99 -33.20
C SER A 364 9.76 -5.76 -31.93
N ASP A 365 9.46 -4.70 -31.16
CA ASP A 365 10.14 -4.40 -29.89
C ASP A 365 9.85 -5.44 -28.79
N ILE A 366 8.66 -6.03 -28.80
CA ILE A 366 8.20 -7.05 -27.87
C ILE A 366 8.86 -8.39 -28.22
N GLU A 367 8.93 -8.74 -29.50
CA GLU A 367 9.62 -9.95 -29.98
C GLU A 367 11.08 -9.95 -29.53
N LEU A 368 11.80 -8.84 -29.74
CA LEU A 368 13.20 -8.68 -29.30
C LEU A 368 13.34 -8.81 -27.78
N ALA A 369 12.37 -8.29 -27.00
CA ALA A 369 12.38 -8.39 -25.55
C ALA A 369 12.07 -9.80 -25.02
N ILE A 370 11.40 -10.64 -25.82
CA ILE A 370 11.04 -12.02 -25.48
C ILE A 370 12.18 -13.00 -25.81
N GLN A 371 13.00 -12.73 -26.83
CA GLN A 371 14.11 -13.61 -27.25
C GLN A 371 15.00 -14.13 -26.10
N PRO A 372 15.43 -13.31 -25.12
CA PRO A 372 16.24 -13.80 -24.00
C PRO A 372 15.52 -14.83 -23.13
N PHE A 373 14.19 -14.76 -23.04
CA PHE A 373 13.38 -15.71 -22.27
C PHE A 373 13.15 -17.03 -23.00
N LEU A 374 13.17 -17.02 -24.34
CA LEU A 374 13.09 -18.22 -25.17
C LEU A 374 14.40 -19.02 -25.13
N VAL A 375 15.55 -18.34 -25.18
CA VAL A 375 16.88 -18.98 -25.15
C VAL A 375 17.15 -19.66 -23.80
N CYS A 376 16.65 -19.12 -22.68
CA CYS A 376 16.76 -19.76 -21.36
C CYS A 376 15.93 -21.04 -21.19
N LYS A 377 15.28 -21.56 -22.24
CA LYS A 377 14.56 -22.83 -22.23
C LYS A 377 15.47 -24.03 -22.52
N GLU A 378 16.67 -23.80 -23.07
CA GLU A 378 17.59 -24.84 -23.55
C GLU A 378 18.73 -25.21 -22.58
N ALA A 379 18.67 -24.78 -21.31
CA ALA A 379 19.66 -25.11 -20.28
C ALA A 379 19.08 -25.95 -19.14
#